data_AF-A0A973WB18-F1
#
_entry.id   AF-A0A973WB18-F1
#
_cell.length_a   1.000
_cell.length_b   1.000
_cell.length_c   1.000
_cell.angle_alpha   90.00
_cell.angle_beta   90.00
_cell.angle_gamma   90.00
#
_symmetry.space_group_name_H-M   'P 1'
#
loop_
_entity.id
_entity.type
_entity.pdbx_description
1 polymer ?
#
loop_
_entity_poly.entity_id
_entity_poly.type
_entity_poly.pdbx_seq_one_letter_code
_entity_poly.pdbx_strand_id
1 'polypeptide(L)' 'GKLADAEFRTDPNFGFAVPVAVDGVDSQILTPRETWADKAAYDAQAAKLVQMFIENFAIFEPHVDSTVKDASPILNSAAE' A
#
# COMPACT_ATOMS: atom_id res chain seq x y z
N GLY A 1 22.39 -3.33 0.28
CA GLY A 1 21.76 -4.37 -0.58
C GLY A 1 21.13 -3.68 -1.77
N LYS A 2 20.96 -4.35 -2.92
CA LYS A 2 20.58 -3.70 -4.20
C LYS A 2 19.28 -2.87 -4.16
N LEU A 3 18.37 -3.15 -3.22
CA LEU A 3 17.14 -2.37 -3.03
C LEU A 3 17.36 -0.98 -2.43
N ALA A 4 18.47 -0.74 -1.73
CA ALA A 4 18.75 0.57 -1.13
C ALA A 4 18.99 1.68 -2.17
N ASP A 5 19.41 1.29 -3.38
CA ASP A 5 19.74 2.19 -4.49
C ASP A 5 18.65 2.22 -5.58
N ALA A 6 17.51 1.54 -5.34
CA ALA A 6 16.43 1.46 -6.32
C ALA A 6 15.54 2.72 -6.30
N GLU A 7 14.86 2.98 -7.42
CA GLU A 7 13.78 3.97 -7.47
C GLU A 7 12.52 3.39 -6.85
N PHE A 8 11.79 4.20 -6.08
CA PHE A 8 10.57 3.80 -5.40
C PHE A 8 9.39 4.69 -5.78
N ARG A 9 8.22 4.07 -5.86
CA ARG A 9 6.92 4.74 -5.87
C ARG A 9 6.24 4.57 -4.52
N THR A 10 5.38 5.52 -4.15
CA THR A 10 4.53 5.37 -2.97
C THR A 10 3.28 4.56 -3.33
N ASP A 11 2.92 3.59 -2.50
CA ASP A 11 1.64 2.90 -2.62
C ASP A 11 0.49 3.85 -2.25
N PRO A 12 -0.55 3.99 -3.09
CA PRO A 12 -1.59 4.98 -2.85
C PRO A 12 -2.48 4.66 -1.64
N ASN A 13 -2.60 3.38 -1.25
CA ASN A 13 -3.49 2.93 -0.17
C ASN A 13 -2.78 2.92 1.19
N PHE A 14 -1.52 2.48 1.20
CA PHE A 14 -0.77 2.22 2.44
C PHE A 14 0.41 3.18 2.66
N GLY A 15 0.78 3.99 1.66
CA GLY A 15 1.85 4.97 1.80
C GLY A 15 3.27 4.40 1.87
N PHE A 16 3.46 3.08 1.77
CA PHE A 16 4.80 2.49 1.77
C PHE A 16 5.54 2.66 0.43
N ALA A 17 6.86 2.63 0.49
CA ALA A 17 7.72 2.68 -0.68
C ALA A 17 7.80 1.31 -1.36
N VAL A 18 7.40 1.25 -2.64
CA VAL A 18 7.49 0.07 -3.50
C VAL A 18 8.54 0.30 -4.57
N PRO A 19 9.53 -0.59 -4.75
CA PRO A 19 10.53 -0.42 -5.80
C PRO A 19 9.86 -0.48 -7.18
N VAL A 20 10.25 0.42 -8.08
CA VAL A 20 9.73 0.47 -9.46
C VAL A 20 10.22 -0.73 -10.27
N ALA A 21 11.45 -1.18 -10.00
CA ALA A 21 12.04 -2.35 -10.64
C ALA A 21 12.98 -3.08 -9.68
N VAL A 22 13.09 -4.39 -9.86
CA VAL A 22 14.05 -5.24 -9.14
C VAL A 22 14.66 -6.21 -10.16
N ASP A 23 16.00 -6.26 -10.20
CA ASP A 23 16.76 -7.14 -11.10
C ASP A 23 16.38 -8.62 -10.89
N GLY A 24 16.02 -9.29 -11.98
CA GLY A 24 15.54 -10.68 -11.97
C GLY A 24 14.08 -10.88 -11.51
N VAL A 25 13.31 -9.80 -11.32
CA VAL A 25 11.89 -9.84 -10.93
C VAL A 25 11.03 -9.19 -12.01
N ASP A 26 9.89 -9.80 -12.31
CA ASP A 26 8.90 -9.19 -13.21
C ASP A 26 8.30 -7.93 -12.58
N SER A 27 8.45 -6.79 -13.26
CA SER A 27 7.88 -5.51 -12.82
C SER A 27 6.36 -5.55 -12.62
N GLN A 28 5.63 -6.41 -13.33
CA GLN A 28 4.18 -6.50 -13.19
C GLN A 28 3.77 -6.96 -11.79
N ILE A 29 4.55 -7.84 -11.15
CA ILE A 29 4.23 -8.32 -9.80
C ILE A 29 4.53 -7.27 -8.71
N LEU A 30 5.34 -6.25 -9.03
CA LEU A 30 5.61 -5.12 -8.15
C LEU A 30 4.43 -4.13 -8.11
N THR A 31 3.46 -4.28 -9.01
CA THR A 31 2.22 -3.51 -9.00
C THR A 31 1.05 -4.49 -8.84
N PRO A 32 0.60 -4.79 -7.61
CA PRO A 32 -0.42 -5.82 -7.37
C PRO A 32 -1.70 -5.62 -8.16
N ARG A 33 -2.11 -4.36 -8.40
CA ARG A 33 -3.24 -4.06 -9.29
C ARG A 33 -3.05 -4.62 -10.71
N GLU A 34 -1.81 -4.68 -11.18
CA GLU A 34 -1.48 -5.21 -12.51
C GLU A 34 -1.60 -6.72 -12.63
N THR A 35 -1.55 -7.45 -11.51
CA THR A 35 -1.68 -8.91 -11.50
C THR A 35 -3.14 -9.39 -11.45
N TRP A 36 -4.08 -8.49 -11.20
CA TRP A 36 -5.51 -8.80 -11.18
C TRP A 36 -6.12 -8.65 -12.57
N ALA A 37 -6.92 -9.65 -12.97
CA ALA A 37 -7.69 -9.59 -14.22
C ALA A 37 -8.77 -8.50 -14.17
N ASP A 38 -9.41 -8.34 -13.00
CA ASP A 38 -10.39 -7.30 -12.74
C ASP A 38 -9.79 -6.25 -11.78
N LYS A 39 -9.52 -5.06 -12.33
CA LYS A 39 -8.93 -3.94 -11.59
C LYS A 39 -9.92 -3.34 -10.60
N ALA A 40 -11.20 -3.30 -10.92
CA ALA A 40 -12.23 -2.78 -10.02
C ALA A 40 -12.42 -3.72 -8.81
N ALA A 41 -12.31 -5.04 -9.03
CA ALA A 41 -12.30 -6.00 -7.94
C ALA A 41 -11.08 -5.82 -7.02
N TYR A 42 -9.91 -5.52 -7.58
CA TYR A 42 -8.72 -5.15 -6.80
C TYR A 42 -8.97 -3.87 -5.98
N ASP A 43 -9.46 -2.81 -6.60
CA ASP A 43 -9.69 -1.52 -5.95
C ASP A 43 -10.69 -1.67 -4.77
N ALA A 44 -11.76 -2.46 -4.96
CA ALA A 44 -12.73 -2.78 -3.91
C ALA A 44 -12.10 -3.60 -2.76
N GLN A 45 -11.26 -4.57 -3.08
CA GLN A 45 -10.60 -5.40 -2.07
C GLN A 45 -9.51 -4.62 -1.31
N ALA A 46 -8.78 -3.74 -1.98
CA ALA A 46 -7.80 -2.85 -1.37
C ALA A 46 -8.48 -1.88 -0.39
N ALA A 47 -9.60 -1.26 -0.79
CA ALA A 47 -10.39 -0.41 0.09
C ALA A 47 -10.90 -1.16 1.33
N LYS A 48 -11.39 -2.39 1.14
CA LYS A 48 -11.80 -3.25 2.26
C LYS A 48 -10.64 -3.55 3.21
N LEU A 49 -9.46 -3.87 2.69
CA LEU A 49 -8.28 -4.16 3.51
C LEU A 49 -7.83 -2.92 4.30
N VAL A 50 -7.80 -1.75 3.67
CA VAL A 50 -7.51 -0.48 4.34
C VAL A 50 -8.46 -0.25 5.51
N GLN A 51 -9.77 -0.45 5.29
CA GLN A 51 -10.79 -0.31 6.32
C GLN A 51 -10.56 -1.28 7.49
N MET A 52 -10.24 -2.55 7.21
CA MET A 52 -9.92 -3.54 8.26
C MET A 52 -8.70 -3.13 9.09
N PHE A 53 -7.67 -2.53 8.47
CA PHE A 53 -6.51 -2.01 9.19
C PHE A 53 -6.87 -0.85 10.11
N ILE A 54 -7.65 0.11 9.61
CA ILE A 54 -8.10 1.28 10.39
C ILE A 54 -8.95 0.83 11.59
N GLU A 55 -9.91 -0.07 11.38
CA GLU A 55 -10.76 -0.61 12.43
C GLU A 55 -9.96 -1.35 13.51
N ASN A 56 -9.00 -2.17 13.10
CA ASN A 56 -8.13 -2.87 14.02
C ASN A 56 -7.17 -1.91 14.76
N PHE A 57 -6.76 -0.80 14.14
CA PHE A 57 -5.85 0.17 14.75
C PHE A 57 -6.54 1.08 15.78
N ALA A 58 -7.85 1.31 15.66
CA ALA A 58 -8.60 2.19 16.57
C ALA A 58 -8.44 1.84 18.05
N ILE A 59 -8.28 0.55 18.41
CA ILE A 59 -8.04 0.13 19.80
C ILE A 59 -6.63 0.48 20.31
N PHE A 60 -5.67 0.67 19.40
CA PHE A 60 -4.27 1.01 19.71
C PHE A 60 -3.98 2.49 19.56
N GLU A 61 -4.82 3.24 18.85
CA GLU A 61 -4.69 4.68 18.65
C GLU A 61 -4.42 5.51 19.93
N PRO A 62 -5.05 5.27 21.10
CA PRO A 62 -4.72 6.01 22.32
C PRO A 62 -3.35 5.64 22.92
N HIS A 63 -2.72 4.56 22.45
CA HIS A 63 -1.49 4.00 23.01
C HIS A 63 -0.24 4.23 22.14
N VAL A 64 -0.38 4.93 21.03
CA VAL A 64 0.71 5.19 20.08
C VAL A 64 1.00 6.68 19.94
N ASP A 65 2.25 7.00 19.64
CA ASP A 65 2.66 8.37 19.33
C ASP A 65 2.19 8.82 17.95
N SER A 66 2.33 10.12 17.67
CA SER A 66 1.86 10.71 16.41
C SER A 66 2.53 10.10 15.18
N THR A 67 3.79 9.65 15.26
CA THR A 67 4.50 9.09 14.09
C THR A 67 3.87 7.78 13.62
N VAL A 68 3.34 6.99 14.55
CA VAL A 68 2.61 5.76 14.23
C VAL A 68 1.21 6.08 13.69
N LYS A 69 0.54 7.10 14.25
CA LYS A 69 -0.77 7.54 13.75
C LYS A 69 -0.70 8.05 12.32
N ASP A 70 0.32 8.86 12.02
CA ASP A 70 0.53 9.46 10.71
C ASP A 70 0.86 8.42 9.61
N ALA A 71 1.29 7.22 10.01
CA ALA A 71 1.52 6.09 9.11
C ALA A 71 0.26 5.24 8.84
N SER A 72 -0.91 5.67 9.33
CA SER A 72 -2.17 4.97 9.08
C SER A 72 -2.50 4.93 7.58
N PRO A 73 -3.00 3.79 7.05
CA PRO A 73 -3.46 3.71 5.68
C PRO A 73 -4.55 4.73 5.39
N ILE A 74 -4.58 5.24 4.15
CA ILE A 74 -5.56 6.21 3.68
C ILE A 74 -6.36 5.61 2.53
N LEU A 75 -7.68 5.81 2.56
CA LEU A 75 -8.53 5.55 1.42
C LEU A 75 -8.28 6.61 0.34
N ASN A 76 -7.19 6.48 -0.39
CA ASN A 76 -7.11 7.13 -1.68
C ASN A 76 -8.00 6.34 -2.64
N SER A 77 -9.04 6.99 -3.15
CA SER A 77 -9.75 6.50 -4.32
C SER A 77 -8.74 6.42 -5.46
N ALA A 78 -8.15 5.24 -5.68
CA ALA A 78 -7.31 4.96 -6.83
C ALA A 78 -8.20 4.94 -8.10
N ALA A 79 -8.69 6.11 -8.49
CA ALA A 79 -9.52 6.34 -9.66
C ALA A 79 -9.49 7.82 -10.04
N GLU A 80 -8.37 8.26 -10.61
CA GLU A 80 -8.37 9.16 -11.77
C GLU A 80 -7.71 8.42 -12.94
#